data_AF-A0A4S4LTD0-F1
#
_entry.id   AF-A0A4S4LTD0-F1
#
_cell.length_a   1.000
_cell.length_b   1.000
_cell.length_c   1.000
_cell.angle_alpha   90.00
_cell.angle_beta   90.00
_cell.angle_gamma   90.00
#
_symmetry.space_group_name_H-M   'P 1'
#
loop_
_entity.id
_entity.type
_entity.pdbx_description
1 polymer ?
#
loop_
_entity_poly.entity_id
_entity_poly.type
_entity_poly.pdbx_seq_one_letter_code
_entity_poly.pdbx_strand_id
1 'polypeptide(L)'
;MSPFNHHRAVMMADSDIERMKHQVSRMEKELSSLHTQLKSASERQPLGTFTIKYLSPKVRPPSLDSSLSVCEPEDQPAPPTSVDTPSPPPQSGSSQAGRNNQGTSVPRSSVADTCGGLRITQLPGIERQLTVETNDKNDASEEAVNDKAAVYREKYKTLKQTHRELKETTRELCDQLELVEADKDEALDKLEVLAKKVLWPTYADASVATSDLYLQDWLAGCLDSRRNRRFLASMEPCNPIWHLDQQEPRKALKASGSKCGIIRLLQHDALFHDDEVTRALIILPTHRFNPNAKGGQGPWERNPFQLGQVQEAFYEQDKGSWLYLGTYECVLQEVVDLNSVDFFSLTAFHNLFHRTVINPKLVPPFLTDMIGGMYRSGALKVQLLGLEFVTLNKWLDQKLHKAKGKGQSKKATLVPIPVQSSSSSQAKRTRDIDDADTESENRSRTRKRSRH
;
A
#
# COMPACT_ATOMS: atom_id res chain seq x y z
N MET A 1 58.69 -12.53 16.22
CA MET A 1 57.50 -12.27 15.38
C MET A 1 57.84 -11.12 14.45
N SER A 2 57.50 -11.21 13.16
CA SER A 2 57.87 -10.18 12.18
C SER A 2 57.13 -8.85 12.47
N PRO A 3 57.82 -7.70 12.55
CA PRO A 3 57.19 -6.39 12.81
C PRO A 3 56.10 -6.02 11.79
N PHE A 4 56.10 -6.63 10.61
CA PHE A 4 55.05 -6.49 9.60
C PHE A 4 53.69 -7.06 10.04
N ASN A 5 53.67 -8.13 10.83
CA ASN A 5 52.41 -8.73 11.27
C ASN A 5 51.73 -7.89 12.36
N HIS A 6 52.51 -7.15 13.15
CA HIS A 6 51.97 -6.24 14.16
C HIS A 6 51.32 -5.02 13.50
N HIS A 7 51.98 -4.40 12.51
CA HIS A 7 51.42 -3.24 11.80
C HIS A 7 50.12 -3.58 11.03
N ARG A 8 50.05 -4.78 10.43
CA ARG A 8 48.83 -5.24 9.76
C ARG A 8 47.68 -5.51 10.74
N ALA A 9 47.97 -6.01 11.94
CA ALA A 9 46.97 -6.22 12.98
C ALA A 9 46.42 -4.88 13.51
N VAL A 10 47.28 -3.88 13.68
CA VAL A 10 46.88 -2.52 14.09
C VAL A 10 45.98 -1.86 13.02
N MET A 11 46.38 -1.92 11.74
CA MET A 11 45.58 -1.36 10.63
C MET A 11 44.20 -2.02 10.48
N MET A 12 44.10 -3.34 10.69
CA MET A 12 42.81 -4.04 10.68
C MET A 12 41.93 -3.64 11.87
N ALA A 13 42.52 -3.49 13.05
CA ALA A 13 41.82 -3.03 14.24
C ALA A 13 41.26 -1.59 14.05
N ASP A 14 42.02 -0.69 13.45
CA ASP A 14 41.57 0.68 13.16
C ASP A 14 40.40 0.69 12.17
N SER A 15 40.44 -0.15 11.13
CA SER A 15 39.35 -0.27 10.16
C SER A 15 38.05 -0.80 10.80
N ASP A 16 38.16 -1.79 11.68
CA ASP A 16 37.02 -2.34 12.42
C ASP A 16 36.45 -1.32 13.43
N ILE A 17 37.32 -0.54 14.08
CA ILE A 17 36.91 0.55 14.97
C ILE A 17 36.12 1.62 14.21
N GLU A 18 36.60 2.06 13.05
CA GLU A 18 35.88 3.04 12.23
C GLU A 18 34.54 2.50 11.72
N ARG A 19 34.48 1.22 11.35
CA ARG A 19 33.23 0.56 10.96
C ARG A 19 32.22 0.53 12.11
N MET A 20 32.68 0.19 13.33
CA MET A 20 31.84 0.20 14.53
C MET A 20 31.36 1.62 14.88
N LYS A 21 32.22 2.64 14.80
CA LYS A 21 31.81 4.04 15.01
C LYS A 21 30.71 4.47 14.04
N HIS A 22 30.85 4.10 12.76
CA HIS A 22 29.83 4.42 11.76
C HIS A 22 28.50 3.72 12.04
N GLN A 23 28.54 2.46 12.46
CA GLN A 23 27.34 1.71 12.85
C GLN A 23 26.64 2.31 14.08
N VAL A 24 27.40 2.68 15.11
CA VAL A 24 26.86 3.35 16.31
C VAL A 24 26.22 4.69 15.94
N SER A 25 26.88 5.51 15.13
CA SER A 25 26.32 6.79 14.67
C SER A 25 25.01 6.63 13.88
N ARG A 26 24.88 5.56 13.09
CA ARG A 26 23.64 5.25 12.39
C ARG A 26 22.51 4.89 13.36
N MET A 27 22.78 4.06 14.35
CA MET A 27 21.78 3.69 15.36
C MET A 27 21.33 4.88 16.21
N GLU A 28 22.24 5.78 16.59
CA GLU A 28 21.91 7.01 17.33
C GLU A 28 20.96 7.93 16.53
N LYS A 29 21.15 8.04 15.21
CA LYS A 29 20.25 8.79 14.33
C LYS A 29 18.87 8.14 14.24
N GLU A 30 18.81 6.83 14.13
CA GLU A 30 17.54 6.09 14.08
C GLU A 30 16.77 6.22 15.40
N LEU A 31 17.44 6.10 16.55
CA LEU A 31 16.84 6.32 17.87
C LEU A 31 16.33 7.76 18.06
N SER A 32 17.09 8.75 17.62
CA SER A 32 16.68 10.17 17.70
C SER A 32 15.44 10.45 16.83
N SER A 33 15.36 9.82 15.66
CA SER A 33 14.20 9.89 14.77
C SER A 33 12.96 9.29 15.42
N LEU A 34 13.06 8.08 16.00
CA LEU A 34 11.95 7.42 16.69
C LEU A 34 11.47 8.20 17.91
N HIS A 35 12.39 8.77 18.70
CA HIS A 35 12.03 9.60 19.84
C HIS A 35 11.25 10.85 19.41
N THR A 36 11.64 11.48 18.30
CA THR A 36 10.93 12.62 17.72
C THR A 36 9.53 12.23 17.24
N GLN A 37 9.38 11.06 16.59
CA GLN A 37 8.09 10.55 16.16
C GLN A 37 7.16 10.27 17.34
N LEU A 38 7.66 9.61 18.40
CA LEU A 38 6.89 9.30 19.60
C LEU A 38 6.41 10.58 20.31
N LYS A 39 7.29 11.58 20.44
CA LYS A 39 6.92 12.88 21.01
C LYS A 39 5.83 13.59 20.19
N SER A 40 5.96 13.55 18.86
CA SER A 40 4.94 14.13 17.96
C SER A 40 3.60 13.39 17.98
N ALA A 41 3.59 12.09 18.27
CA ALA A 41 2.37 11.30 18.45
C ALA A 41 1.71 11.62 19.80
N SER A 42 2.49 11.79 20.87
CA SER A 42 2.00 12.13 22.20
C SER A 42 1.40 13.55 22.30
N GLU A 43 1.86 14.49 21.48
CA GLU A 43 1.35 15.88 21.47
C GLU A 43 0.06 16.04 20.64
N ARG A 44 -0.35 15.03 19.86
CA ARG A 44 -1.62 15.05 19.10
C ARG A 44 -2.80 14.67 19.99
N GLN A 45 -3.21 15.66 20.79
CA GLN A 45 -4.48 15.90 21.50
C GLN A 45 -5.11 14.79 22.38
N PRO A 46 -5.59 15.16 23.59
CA PRO A 46 -6.44 14.28 24.40
C PRO A 46 -7.78 14.07 23.69
N LEU A 47 -8.22 12.81 23.60
CA LEU A 47 -9.55 12.41 23.14
C LEU A 47 -10.61 13.21 23.89
N GLY A 48 -11.20 14.20 23.21
CA GLY A 48 -12.36 14.91 23.70
C GLY A 48 -13.49 13.91 23.94
N THR A 49 -14.08 13.96 25.13
CA THR A 49 -15.20 13.11 25.56
C THR A 49 -16.37 13.32 24.60
N PHE A 50 -16.54 12.40 23.63
CA PHE A 50 -17.69 12.41 22.73
C PHE A 50 -18.93 12.03 23.53
N THR A 51 -19.78 13.03 23.82
CA THR A 51 -21.11 12.80 24.37
C THR A 51 -22.06 12.60 23.20
N ILE A 52 -22.48 11.36 22.96
CA ILE A 52 -23.48 11.03 21.92
C ILE A 52 -24.84 11.54 22.40
N LYS A 53 -25.31 12.66 21.85
CA LYS A 53 -26.69 13.12 22.04
C LYS A 53 -27.57 12.43 20.99
N TYR A 54 -28.34 11.44 21.43
CA TYR A 54 -29.42 10.85 20.65
C TYR A 54 -30.48 11.94 20.37
N LEU A 55 -30.61 12.36 19.12
CA LEU A 55 -31.74 13.16 18.66
C LEU A 55 -32.82 12.21 18.14
N SER A 56 -33.87 12.01 18.94
CA SER A 56 -35.08 11.30 18.51
C SER A 56 -35.84 12.14 17.47
N PRO A 57 -36.13 11.62 16.26
CA PRO A 57 -37.00 12.31 15.33
C PRO A 57 -38.46 12.13 15.76
N LYS A 58 -39.16 13.26 15.94
CA LYS A 58 -40.58 13.32 16.28
C LYS A 58 -41.39 13.06 15.01
N VAL A 59 -41.62 11.79 14.67
CA VAL A 59 -42.47 11.39 13.53
C VAL A 59 -43.93 11.44 13.94
N ARG A 60 -44.74 12.20 13.18
CA ARG A 60 -46.19 12.32 13.31
C ARG A 60 -46.82 11.21 12.46
N PRO A 61 -47.69 10.34 13.00
CA PRO A 61 -48.27 9.25 12.22
C PRO A 61 -49.32 9.78 11.22
N PRO A 62 -49.36 9.26 9.98
CA PRO A 62 -50.48 9.46 9.08
C PRO A 62 -51.65 8.53 9.46
N SER A 63 -52.87 9.07 9.39
CA SER A 63 -54.13 8.34 9.54
C SER A 63 -54.31 7.34 8.40
N LEU A 64 -54.39 6.06 8.74
CA LEU A 64 -54.72 4.95 7.84
C LEU A 64 -56.24 4.75 7.82
N ASP A 65 -56.89 5.06 6.70
CA ASP A 65 -58.16 4.44 6.32
C ASP A 65 -57.84 3.15 5.54
N SER A 66 -58.27 2.01 6.08
CA SER A 66 -58.09 0.69 5.47
C SER A 66 -59.45 0.06 5.20
N SER A 67 -59.73 -0.23 3.94
CA SER A 67 -60.72 -1.23 3.54
C SER A 67 -60.17 -1.98 2.32
N LEU A 68 -59.54 -3.14 2.54
CA LEU A 68 -59.32 -4.12 1.49
C LEU A 68 -59.51 -5.53 2.05
N SER A 69 -60.31 -6.27 1.29
CA SER A 69 -60.84 -7.60 1.54
C SER A 69 -59.82 -8.70 1.28
N VAL A 70 -59.84 -9.68 2.18
CA VAL A 70 -59.13 -10.95 2.16
C VAL A 70 -59.64 -11.86 1.03
N CYS A 71 -58.73 -12.49 0.29
CA CYS A 71 -58.96 -13.76 -0.40
C CYS A 71 -57.70 -14.64 -0.26
N GLU A 72 -57.84 -15.75 0.47
CA GLU A 72 -56.95 -16.93 0.41
C GLU A 72 -57.05 -17.62 -0.97
N PRO A 73 -56.06 -18.43 -1.36
CA PRO A 73 -56.23 -19.87 -1.13
C PRO A 73 -54.96 -20.67 -0.77
N GLU A 74 -55.24 -21.83 -0.18
CA GLU A 74 -54.43 -22.99 0.12
C GLU A 74 -53.67 -23.56 -1.10
N ASP A 75 -52.46 -24.08 -0.88
CA ASP A 75 -52.09 -25.48 -1.19
C ASP A 75 -50.61 -25.76 -0.90
N GLN A 76 -50.36 -26.64 0.07
CA GLN A 76 -49.05 -27.23 0.36
C GLN A 76 -48.92 -28.60 -0.32
N PRO A 77 -47.73 -28.97 -0.80
CA PRO A 77 -47.33 -30.37 -0.86
C PRO A 77 -46.13 -30.70 0.04
N ALA A 78 -46.20 -31.92 0.61
CA ALA A 78 -45.33 -32.51 1.61
C ALA A 78 -43.86 -32.72 1.18
N PRO A 79 -42.92 -32.80 2.15
CA PRO A 79 -41.51 -33.10 1.88
C PRO A 79 -41.21 -34.62 1.88
N PRO A 80 -40.26 -35.10 1.06
CA PRO A 80 -39.75 -36.47 1.17
C PRO A 80 -38.58 -36.59 2.17
N THR A 81 -38.69 -37.63 2.99
CA THR A 81 -37.68 -38.22 3.89
C THR A 81 -36.60 -39.01 3.16
N SER A 82 -35.33 -38.82 3.52
CA SER A 82 -34.21 -39.80 3.54
C SER A 82 -33.03 -39.11 4.27
N VAL A 83 -32.57 -39.51 5.46
CA VAL A 83 -31.75 -40.67 5.88
C VAL A 83 -30.52 -40.90 5.00
N ASP A 84 -29.34 -40.45 5.47
CA ASP A 84 -28.11 -41.24 5.40
C ASP A 84 -27.05 -40.81 6.43
N THR A 85 -26.24 -41.80 6.80
CA THR A 85 -25.46 -41.98 8.05
C THR A 85 -24.00 -41.53 7.86
N PRO A 86 -23.25 -41.14 8.92
CA PRO A 86 -21.94 -40.50 8.78
C PRO A 86 -20.79 -41.47 8.50
N SER A 87 -19.80 -41.01 7.73
CA SER A 87 -18.51 -41.69 7.53
C SER A 87 -17.41 -41.11 8.43
N PRO A 88 -16.47 -41.93 8.94
CA PRO A 88 -15.48 -41.56 9.95
C PRO A 88 -14.23 -40.87 9.36
N PRO A 89 -13.44 -40.16 10.19
CA PRO A 89 -12.21 -39.48 9.76
C PRO A 89 -11.03 -40.46 9.62
N PRO A 90 -10.14 -40.27 8.62
CA PRO A 90 -8.87 -40.98 8.58
C PRO A 90 -7.84 -40.37 9.54
N GLN A 91 -7.02 -41.28 10.04
CA GLN A 91 -6.07 -41.15 11.12
C GLN A 91 -4.80 -40.38 10.74
N SER A 92 -4.26 -39.75 11.78
CA SER A 92 -2.87 -39.37 12.04
C SER A 92 -1.79 -40.09 11.21
N GLY A 93 -1.01 -39.30 10.47
CA GLY A 93 0.28 -39.68 9.89
C GLY A 93 1.41 -38.82 10.46
N SER A 94 2.12 -39.36 11.44
CA SER A 94 3.43 -38.91 11.91
C SER A 94 4.49 -39.08 10.82
N SER A 95 5.37 -38.10 10.60
CA SER A 95 6.76 -38.37 10.22
C SER A 95 7.70 -37.15 10.27
N GLN A 96 8.72 -37.34 11.10
CA GLN A 96 10.15 -37.10 10.86
C GLN A 96 10.70 -35.68 10.74
N ALA A 97 11.33 -35.29 11.84
CA ALA A 97 12.44 -34.36 11.92
C ALA A 97 13.62 -34.82 11.03
N GLY A 98 14.05 -33.93 10.14
CA GLY A 98 15.29 -34.05 9.37
C GLY A 98 16.18 -32.83 9.61
N ARG A 99 17.13 -32.95 10.54
CA ARG A 99 18.26 -32.01 10.73
C ARG A 99 19.22 -32.18 9.55
N ASN A 100 19.50 -31.12 8.80
CA ASN A 100 20.66 -31.05 7.91
C ASN A 100 21.46 -29.77 8.19
N ASN A 101 22.49 -29.92 9.03
CA ASN A 101 23.61 -28.98 9.15
C ASN A 101 24.60 -29.28 8.02
N GLN A 102 24.70 -28.40 7.03
CA GLN A 102 25.83 -28.42 6.09
C GLN A 102 26.80 -27.30 6.44
N GLY A 103 28.00 -27.72 6.84
CA GLY A 103 29.13 -26.87 7.17
C GLY A 103 29.73 -26.23 5.92
N THR A 104 30.03 -24.94 6.02
CA THR A 104 30.73 -24.18 4.98
C THR A 104 32.23 -24.17 5.32
N SER A 105 33.01 -24.95 4.60
CA SER A 105 34.48 -24.93 4.63
C SER A 105 35.02 -23.78 3.78
N VAL A 106 35.86 -22.92 4.37
CA VAL A 106 36.59 -21.84 3.67
C VAL A 106 38.02 -22.32 3.34
N PRO A 107 38.54 -22.10 2.11
CA PRO A 107 39.88 -22.53 1.75
C PRO A 107 40.97 -21.56 2.25
N ARG A 108 42.04 -22.14 2.79
CA ARG A 108 43.34 -21.49 3.06
C ARG A 108 44.03 -21.15 1.73
N SER A 109 44.34 -19.87 1.52
CA SER A 109 45.24 -19.40 0.47
C SER A 109 46.63 -19.20 1.05
N SER A 110 47.58 -20.02 0.57
CA SER A 110 49.01 -19.85 0.72
C SER A 110 49.51 -18.84 -0.32
N VAL A 111 50.19 -17.78 0.10
CA VAL A 111 50.96 -16.93 -0.80
C VAL A 111 52.42 -16.96 -0.36
N ALA A 112 53.25 -17.34 -1.33
CA ALA A 112 54.66 -17.64 -1.22
C ALA A 112 55.53 -16.39 -1.11
N ASP A 113 56.72 -16.64 -0.59
CA ASP A 113 57.88 -15.78 -0.48
C ASP A 113 58.33 -15.15 -1.80
N THR A 114 58.77 -13.88 -1.73
CA THR A 114 59.88 -13.41 -2.56
C THR A 114 60.76 -12.45 -1.76
N CYS A 115 61.97 -12.92 -1.46
CA CYS A 115 63.08 -12.17 -0.90
C CYS A 115 63.62 -11.13 -1.89
N GLY A 116 63.88 -9.92 -1.40
CA GLY A 116 64.72 -8.91 -2.05
C GLY A 116 65.57 -8.22 -0.98
N GLY A 117 66.78 -8.74 -0.77
CA GLY A 117 67.72 -8.23 0.24
C GLY A 117 68.43 -6.96 -0.23
N LEU A 118 68.39 -5.92 0.61
CA LEU A 118 69.27 -4.76 0.55
C LEU A 118 70.13 -4.76 1.81
N ARG A 119 71.41 -5.10 1.65
CA ARG A 119 72.45 -4.98 2.67
C ARG A 119 72.76 -3.50 2.85
N ILE A 120 72.40 -2.95 4.01
CA ILE A 120 72.89 -1.65 4.47
C ILE A 120 73.97 -1.91 5.53
N THR A 121 75.13 -1.32 5.27
CA THR A 121 76.36 -1.37 6.05
C THR A 121 76.18 -0.73 7.42
N GLN A 122 76.62 -1.45 8.46
CA GLN A 122 76.56 -1.06 9.86
C GLN A 122 77.52 0.11 10.17
N LEU A 123 76.99 1.15 10.82
CA LEU A 123 77.75 2.19 11.50
C LEU A 123 77.62 1.95 13.02
N PRO A 124 78.69 1.56 13.73
CA PRO A 124 78.63 1.35 15.17
C PRO A 124 78.89 2.67 15.90
N GLY A 125 77.94 3.14 16.71
CA GLY A 125 78.28 4.16 17.72
C GLY A 125 77.15 5.03 18.29
N ILE A 126 76.00 5.17 17.64
CA ILE A 126 74.93 6.10 18.07
C ILE A 126 73.64 5.38 18.51
N GLU A 127 73.51 4.08 18.24
CA GLU A 127 72.26 3.32 18.43
C GLU A 127 71.84 3.10 19.89
N ARG A 128 72.72 3.24 20.88
CA ARG A 128 72.37 2.91 22.28
C ARG A 128 71.63 4.02 23.05
N GLN A 129 71.70 5.28 22.62
CA GLN A 129 70.95 6.37 23.29
C GLN A 129 69.58 6.60 22.64
N LEU A 130 69.45 6.40 21.32
CA LEU A 130 68.17 6.48 20.60
C LEU A 130 67.24 5.29 20.87
N THR A 131 67.76 4.15 21.31
CA THR A 131 66.94 2.98 21.67
C THR A 131 66.30 3.09 23.05
N VAL A 132 66.91 3.83 23.98
CA VAL A 132 66.33 4.01 25.32
C VAL A 132 65.18 5.03 25.29
N GLU A 133 65.37 6.19 24.64
CA GLU A 133 64.29 7.18 24.53
C GLU A 133 63.10 6.75 23.67
N THR A 134 63.30 5.83 22.72
CA THR A 134 62.19 5.28 21.93
C THR A 134 61.43 4.20 22.69
N ASN A 135 62.09 3.43 23.57
CA ASN A 135 61.43 2.45 24.43
C ASN A 135 60.52 3.14 25.47
N ASP A 136 60.99 4.18 26.15
CA ASP A 136 60.16 4.89 27.16
C ASP A 136 58.92 5.57 26.53
N LYS A 137 59.04 6.06 25.29
CA LYS A 137 57.91 6.64 24.53
C LYS A 137 56.92 5.58 24.03
N ASN A 138 57.41 4.38 23.70
CA ASN A 138 56.57 3.27 23.29
C ASN A 138 55.77 2.72 24.48
N ASP A 139 56.39 2.60 25.66
CA ASP A 139 55.72 2.10 26.86
C ASP A 139 54.58 3.04 27.30
N ALA A 140 54.81 4.37 27.29
CA ALA A 140 53.76 5.34 27.58
C ALA A 140 52.63 5.36 26.52
N SER A 141 52.97 5.04 25.27
CA SER A 141 51.96 4.94 24.20
C SER A 141 51.12 3.67 24.32
N GLU A 142 51.72 2.55 24.71
CA GLU A 142 51.02 1.28 24.96
C GLU A 142 50.05 1.39 26.14
N GLU A 143 50.46 2.03 27.23
CA GLU A 143 49.59 2.26 28.39
C GLU A 143 48.36 3.10 28.00
N ALA A 144 48.55 4.20 27.26
CA ALA A 144 47.46 5.05 26.80
C ALA A 144 46.49 4.34 25.82
N VAL A 145 46.99 3.40 25.01
CA VAL A 145 46.15 2.56 24.13
C VAL A 145 45.38 1.54 24.95
N ASN A 146 46.00 0.93 25.96
CA ASN A 146 45.35 -0.04 26.83
C ASN A 146 44.23 0.61 27.67
N ASP A 147 44.45 1.81 28.20
CA ASP A 147 43.43 2.58 28.92
C ASP A 147 42.23 2.91 28.03
N LYS A 148 42.47 3.37 26.79
CA LYS A 148 41.40 3.60 25.82
C LYS A 148 40.65 2.30 25.51
N ALA A 149 41.37 1.20 25.32
CA ALA A 149 40.76 -0.11 25.08
C ALA A 149 39.90 -0.57 26.26
N ALA A 150 40.32 -0.31 27.51
CA ALA A 150 39.53 -0.60 28.71
C ALA A 150 38.23 0.22 28.74
N VAL A 151 38.30 1.52 28.44
CA VAL A 151 37.10 2.39 28.35
C VAL A 151 36.13 1.90 27.27
N TYR A 152 36.63 1.51 26.09
CA TYR A 152 35.77 0.97 25.03
C TYR A 152 35.14 -0.37 25.40
N ARG A 153 35.86 -1.25 26.13
CA ARG A 153 35.30 -2.51 26.63
C ARG A 153 34.16 -2.26 27.62
N GLU A 154 34.31 -1.31 28.54
CA GLU A 154 33.23 -0.94 29.47
C GLU A 154 32.04 -0.32 28.74
N LYS A 155 32.26 0.59 27.78
CA LYS A 155 31.17 1.14 26.94
C LYS A 155 30.44 0.05 26.14
N TYR A 156 31.16 -0.94 25.62
CA TYR A 156 30.55 -2.05 24.91
C TYR A 156 29.72 -2.94 25.85
N LYS A 157 30.18 -3.18 27.08
CA LYS A 157 29.42 -3.92 28.10
C LYS A 157 28.14 -3.20 28.47
N THR A 158 28.18 -1.89 28.72
CA THR A 158 26.98 -1.10 29.06
C THR A 158 25.99 -1.07 27.89
N LEU A 159 26.47 -0.84 26.65
CA LEU A 159 25.62 -0.88 25.46
C LEU A 159 24.98 -2.25 25.23
N LYS A 160 25.72 -3.33 25.47
CA LYS A 160 25.18 -4.70 25.37
C LYS A 160 24.11 -4.98 26.43
N GLN A 161 24.27 -4.41 27.63
CA GLN A 161 23.29 -4.52 28.70
C GLN A 161 22.01 -3.74 28.37
N THR A 162 22.11 -2.47 27.97
CA THR A 162 20.94 -1.66 27.60
C THR A 162 20.19 -2.24 26.39
N HIS A 163 20.90 -2.85 25.43
CA HIS A 163 20.27 -3.56 24.32
C HIS A 163 19.49 -4.80 24.79
N ARG A 164 19.96 -5.52 25.82
CA ARG A 164 19.21 -6.64 26.39
C ARG A 164 17.93 -6.16 27.08
N GLU A 165 18.03 -5.10 27.88
CA GLU A 165 16.89 -4.47 28.56
C GLU A 165 15.85 -3.98 27.55
N LEU A 166 16.26 -3.26 26.49
CA LEU A 166 15.35 -2.81 25.43
C LEU A 166 14.65 -3.99 24.72
N LYS A 167 15.35 -5.11 24.51
CA LYS A 167 14.77 -6.32 23.91
C LYS A 167 13.80 -7.03 24.85
N GLU A 168 13.96 -6.86 26.16
CA GLU A 168 13.05 -7.39 27.18
C GLU A 168 11.79 -6.53 27.26
N THR A 169 11.93 -5.19 27.34
CA THR A 169 10.79 -4.27 27.31
C THR A 169 9.99 -4.37 26.02
N THR A 170 10.64 -4.61 24.88
CA THR A 170 9.94 -4.81 23.60
C THR A 170 9.10 -6.09 23.62
N ARG A 171 9.62 -7.17 24.23
CA ARG A 171 8.87 -8.41 24.39
C ARG A 171 7.67 -8.23 25.32
N GLU A 172 7.87 -7.58 26.46
CA GLU A 172 6.79 -7.26 27.40
C GLU A 172 5.68 -6.41 26.76
N LEU A 173 6.03 -5.40 25.96
CA LEU A 173 5.03 -4.60 25.24
C LEU A 173 4.30 -5.40 24.15
N CYS A 174 4.97 -6.34 23.48
CA CYS A 174 4.31 -7.24 22.54
C CYS A 174 3.30 -8.15 23.27
N ASP A 175 3.67 -8.72 24.42
CA ASP A 175 2.80 -9.56 25.22
C ASP A 175 1.58 -8.76 25.75
N GLN A 176 1.79 -7.51 26.18
CA GLN A 176 0.71 -6.61 26.60
C GLN A 176 -0.24 -6.25 25.45
N LEU A 177 0.29 -6.03 24.24
CA LEU A 177 -0.53 -5.77 23.05
C LEU A 177 -1.39 -6.99 22.70
N GLU A 178 -0.82 -8.20 22.76
CA GLU A 178 -1.56 -9.44 22.50
C GLU A 178 -2.73 -9.61 23.50
N LEU A 179 -2.50 -9.32 24.78
CA LEU A 179 -3.55 -9.35 25.80
C LEU A 179 -4.67 -8.32 25.53
N VAL A 180 -4.31 -7.08 25.19
CA VAL A 180 -5.29 -6.03 24.86
C VAL A 180 -6.08 -6.37 23.58
N GLU A 181 -5.44 -6.99 22.59
CA GLU A 181 -6.14 -7.44 21.39
C GLU A 181 -7.15 -8.55 21.71
N ALA A 182 -6.80 -9.51 22.57
CA ALA A 182 -7.71 -10.56 23.03
C ALA A 182 -8.90 -9.99 23.81
N ASP A 183 -8.68 -9.08 24.76
CA ASP A 183 -9.75 -8.42 25.53
C ASP A 183 -10.70 -7.62 24.61
N LYS A 184 -10.14 -6.94 23.60
CA LYS A 184 -10.92 -6.17 22.63
C LYS A 184 -11.74 -7.10 21.72
N ASP A 185 -11.22 -8.25 21.32
CA ASP A 185 -11.97 -9.23 20.54
C ASP A 185 -13.11 -9.85 21.41
N GLU A 186 -12.86 -10.19 22.68
CA GLU A 186 -13.89 -10.66 23.61
C GLU A 186 -15.00 -9.59 23.83
N ALA A 187 -14.61 -8.31 23.91
CA ALA A 187 -15.57 -7.21 24.04
C ALA A 187 -16.43 -7.04 22.78
N LEU A 188 -15.87 -7.23 21.59
CA LEU A 188 -16.61 -7.19 20.32
C LEU A 188 -17.62 -8.35 20.24
N ASP A 189 -17.23 -9.55 20.62
CA ASP A 189 -18.13 -10.72 20.66
C ASP A 189 -19.31 -10.48 21.63
N LYS A 190 -19.02 -9.92 22.82
CA LYS A 190 -20.06 -9.54 23.79
C LYS A 190 -21.01 -8.48 23.22
N LEU A 191 -20.48 -7.49 22.51
CA LEU A 191 -21.26 -6.42 21.89
C LEU A 191 -22.14 -6.96 20.77
N GLU A 192 -21.63 -7.90 19.96
CA GLU A 192 -22.41 -8.60 18.93
C GLU A 192 -23.59 -9.39 19.52
N VAL A 193 -23.35 -10.13 20.61
CA VAL A 193 -24.42 -10.85 21.33
C VAL A 193 -25.48 -9.89 21.88
N LEU A 194 -25.07 -8.76 22.44
CA LEU A 194 -25.99 -7.73 22.95
C LEU A 194 -26.76 -7.04 21.81
N ALA A 195 -26.09 -6.71 20.71
CA ALA A 195 -26.74 -6.17 19.53
C ALA A 195 -27.77 -7.16 18.98
N LYS A 196 -27.44 -8.45 18.90
CA LYS A 196 -28.40 -9.49 18.50
C LYS A 196 -29.61 -9.57 19.45
N LYS A 197 -29.41 -9.39 20.75
CA LYS A 197 -30.48 -9.45 21.74
C LYS A 197 -31.38 -8.21 21.75
N VAL A 198 -30.83 -7.03 21.54
CA VAL A 198 -31.53 -5.74 21.64
C VAL A 198 -32.15 -5.32 20.31
N LEU A 199 -31.46 -5.56 19.19
CA LEU A 199 -31.86 -5.03 17.89
C LEU A 199 -32.90 -5.91 17.17
N TRP A 200 -32.90 -7.23 17.35
CA TRP A 200 -33.77 -8.10 16.54
C TRP A 200 -35.27 -8.06 16.90
N PRO A 201 -35.70 -7.89 18.18
CA PRO A 201 -37.14 -7.89 18.50
C PRO A 201 -37.89 -6.64 18.01
N THR A 202 -37.21 -5.50 17.86
CA THR A 202 -37.83 -4.21 17.51
C THR A 202 -38.01 -4.00 16.01
N TYR A 203 -37.44 -4.90 15.19
CA TYR A 203 -37.35 -4.73 13.73
C TYR A 203 -38.30 -5.64 12.93
N ALA A 204 -39.03 -6.54 13.58
CA ALA A 204 -39.97 -7.44 12.92
C ALA A 204 -41.27 -6.75 12.43
N ASP A 205 -41.59 -5.54 12.90
CA ASP A 205 -42.87 -4.87 12.61
C ASP A 205 -42.81 -3.72 11.58
N ALA A 206 -41.65 -3.43 10.97
CA ALA A 206 -41.49 -2.25 10.10
C ALA A 206 -41.29 -2.59 8.62
N SER A 207 -42.38 -2.89 7.90
CA SER A 207 -42.39 -3.12 6.44
C SER A 207 -42.11 -1.86 5.59
N VAL A 208 -41.73 -0.74 6.21
CA VAL A 208 -41.42 0.56 5.55
C VAL A 208 -39.92 0.93 5.70
N ALA A 209 -39.13 0.13 6.43
CA ALA A 209 -37.71 0.39 6.71
C ALA A 209 -36.73 -0.39 5.81
N THR A 210 -37.15 -0.85 4.63
CA THR A 210 -36.39 -1.85 3.85
C THR A 210 -35.10 -1.32 3.23
N SER A 211 -35.00 -0.03 2.88
CA SER A 211 -33.78 0.52 2.27
C SER A 211 -32.65 0.71 3.29
N ASP A 212 -32.96 1.31 4.45
CA ASP A 212 -31.96 1.57 5.50
C ASP A 212 -31.45 0.25 6.10
N LEU A 213 -32.34 -0.73 6.25
CA LEU A 213 -31.98 -2.08 6.70
C LEU A 213 -31.06 -2.79 5.72
N TYR A 214 -31.32 -2.65 4.42
CA TYR A 214 -30.50 -3.26 3.39
C TYR A 214 -29.11 -2.63 3.35
N LEU A 215 -29.00 -1.29 3.45
CA LEU A 215 -27.69 -0.65 3.57
C LEU A 215 -26.97 -1.09 4.86
N GLN A 216 -27.66 -1.19 6.00
CA GLN A 216 -27.06 -1.63 7.25
C GLN A 216 -26.53 -3.06 7.19
N ASP A 217 -27.23 -3.97 6.51
CA ASP A 217 -26.76 -5.35 6.26
C ASP A 217 -25.47 -5.35 5.42
N TRP A 218 -25.47 -4.59 4.32
CA TRP A 218 -24.28 -4.40 3.47
C TRP A 218 -23.11 -3.81 4.26
N LEU A 219 -23.38 -2.83 5.11
CA LEU A 219 -22.36 -2.22 5.96
C LEU A 219 -21.84 -3.19 7.01
N ALA A 220 -22.72 -3.90 7.71
CA ALA A 220 -22.34 -4.87 8.73
C ALA A 220 -21.40 -5.94 8.16
N GLY A 221 -21.71 -6.46 6.97
CA GLY A 221 -20.88 -7.48 6.30
C GLY A 221 -19.60 -6.95 5.65
N CYS A 222 -19.48 -5.64 5.39
CA CYS A 222 -18.30 -5.03 4.77
C CYS A 222 -17.35 -4.35 5.76
N LEU A 223 -17.79 -4.04 6.99
CA LEU A 223 -17.05 -3.20 7.93
C LEU A 223 -16.02 -3.94 8.81
N ASP A 224 -15.90 -5.27 8.74
CA ASP A 224 -14.75 -5.95 9.39
C ASP A 224 -13.46 -5.74 8.56
N SER A 225 -12.92 -4.54 8.70
CA SER A 225 -11.73 -4.07 7.97
C SER A 225 -10.47 -4.94 8.19
N ARG A 226 -10.39 -5.69 9.30
CA ARG A 226 -9.26 -6.60 9.56
C ARG A 226 -9.39 -7.85 8.70
N ARG A 227 -10.59 -8.41 8.58
CA ARG A 227 -10.87 -9.55 7.69
C ARG A 227 -10.76 -9.15 6.23
N ASN A 228 -11.33 -8.01 5.84
CA ASN A 228 -11.26 -7.50 4.48
C ASN A 228 -9.81 -7.37 3.96
N ARG A 229 -8.89 -6.84 4.78
CA ARG A 229 -7.46 -6.78 4.40
C ARG A 229 -6.80 -8.15 4.33
N ARG A 230 -7.11 -9.05 5.27
CA ARG A 230 -6.56 -10.42 5.27
C ARG A 230 -7.08 -11.20 4.06
N PHE A 231 -8.36 -11.08 3.73
CA PHE A 231 -8.99 -11.70 2.57
C PHE A 231 -8.39 -11.21 1.26
N LEU A 232 -8.27 -9.89 1.07
CA LEU A 232 -7.63 -9.33 -0.12
C LEU A 232 -6.13 -9.71 -0.23
N ALA A 233 -5.45 -9.89 0.90
CA ALA A 233 -4.07 -10.39 0.94
C ALA A 233 -3.97 -11.91 0.76
N SER A 234 -5.01 -12.66 1.14
CA SER A 234 -5.11 -14.12 1.03
C SER A 234 -5.79 -14.59 -0.25
N MET A 235 -6.39 -13.69 -1.02
CA MET A 235 -6.57 -13.91 -2.45
C MET A 235 -5.17 -14.07 -3.01
N GLU A 236 -4.68 -15.31 -2.97
CA GLU A 236 -3.59 -15.73 -3.80
C GLU A 236 -3.91 -15.18 -5.20
N PRO A 237 -2.93 -14.63 -5.91
CA PRO A 237 -3.12 -14.18 -7.28
C PRO A 237 -3.34 -15.41 -8.18
N CYS A 238 -4.42 -16.15 -7.95
CA CYS A 238 -5.01 -17.10 -8.86
C CYS A 238 -5.28 -16.43 -10.21
N ASN A 239 -5.50 -15.12 -10.18
CA ASN A 239 -5.46 -14.23 -11.33
C ASN A 239 -4.20 -13.33 -11.28
N PRO A 240 -3.42 -13.26 -12.36
CA PRO A 240 -2.14 -12.56 -12.37
C PRO A 240 -2.34 -11.05 -12.20
N ILE A 241 -1.56 -10.50 -11.29
CA ILE A 241 -1.30 -9.07 -11.10
C ILE A 241 -0.96 -8.40 -12.44
N TRP A 242 -1.83 -7.49 -12.91
CA TRP A 242 -1.70 -6.79 -14.17
C TRP A 242 -1.06 -5.41 -13.99
N HIS A 243 0.17 -5.18 -14.44
CA HIS A 243 0.65 -3.80 -14.67
C HIS A 243 0.03 -3.26 -15.96
N LEU A 244 -1.28 -3.06 -15.95
CA LEU A 244 -2.01 -2.59 -17.12
C LEU A 244 -1.94 -1.06 -17.19
N ASP A 245 -1.46 -0.54 -18.32
CA ASP A 245 -1.74 0.85 -18.69
C ASP A 245 -3.27 1.03 -18.70
N GLN A 246 -3.76 2.14 -18.16
CA GLN A 246 -5.18 2.40 -17.94
C GLN A 246 -6.04 2.27 -19.22
N GLN A 247 -5.43 2.22 -20.41
CA GLN A 247 -6.11 2.04 -21.67
C GLN A 247 -6.40 0.59 -22.06
N GLU A 248 -5.65 -0.38 -21.54
CA GLU A 248 -5.74 -1.79 -21.94
C GLU A 248 -7.08 -2.46 -21.60
N PRO A 249 -7.71 -2.25 -20.42
CA PRO A 249 -9.01 -2.88 -20.13
C PRO A 249 -10.07 -2.42 -21.12
N ARG A 250 -10.03 -1.13 -21.49
CA ARG A 250 -10.95 -0.55 -22.49
C ARG A 250 -10.73 -1.14 -23.88
N LYS A 251 -9.48 -1.42 -24.28
CA LYS A 251 -9.16 -2.04 -25.56
C LYS A 251 -9.62 -3.51 -25.59
N ALA A 252 -9.35 -4.27 -24.54
CA ALA A 252 -9.77 -5.66 -24.40
C ALA A 252 -11.31 -5.78 -24.41
N LEU A 253 -12.00 -4.88 -23.70
CA LEU A 253 -13.45 -4.85 -23.63
C LEU A 253 -14.08 -4.47 -24.98
N LYS A 254 -13.56 -3.45 -25.68
CA LYS A 254 -13.99 -3.13 -27.04
C LYS A 254 -13.80 -4.30 -27.99
N ALA A 255 -12.69 -5.03 -27.87
CA ALA A 255 -12.42 -6.21 -28.68
C ALA A 255 -13.32 -7.42 -28.33
N SER A 256 -13.98 -7.40 -27.17
CA SER A 256 -14.94 -8.43 -26.74
C SER A 256 -16.33 -8.26 -27.32
N GLY A 257 -16.65 -7.06 -27.82
CA GLY A 257 -18.02 -6.70 -28.17
C GLY A 257 -18.96 -6.54 -26.96
N SER A 258 -18.45 -6.68 -25.73
CA SER A 258 -19.23 -6.43 -24.51
C SER A 258 -19.66 -4.97 -24.47
N LYS A 259 -20.97 -4.77 -24.29
CA LYS A 259 -21.58 -3.45 -24.05
C LYS A 259 -21.52 -3.05 -22.58
N CYS A 260 -21.06 -3.95 -21.70
CA CYS A 260 -21.00 -3.69 -20.27
C CYS A 260 -20.03 -2.54 -19.98
N GLY A 261 -20.34 -1.76 -18.95
CA GLY A 261 -19.41 -0.74 -18.47
C GLY A 261 -18.14 -1.36 -17.89
N ILE A 262 -17.13 -0.54 -17.62
CA ILE A 262 -15.99 -0.93 -16.78
C ILE A 262 -16.08 -0.13 -15.50
N ILE A 263 -16.08 -0.82 -14.37
CA ILE A 263 -15.88 -0.21 -13.06
C ILE A 263 -14.46 -0.48 -12.55
N ARG A 264 -13.84 0.57 -12.05
CA ARG A 264 -12.51 0.51 -11.42
C ARG A 264 -12.67 0.64 -9.92
N LEU A 265 -12.27 -0.38 -9.20
CA LEU A 265 -12.29 -0.44 -7.76
C LEU A 265 -10.88 -0.12 -7.26
N LEU A 266 -10.75 0.91 -6.43
CA LEU A 266 -9.49 1.16 -5.73
C LEU A 266 -9.58 0.52 -4.35
N GLN A 267 -8.44 0.10 -3.82
CA GLN A 267 -8.33 -0.50 -2.49
C GLN A 267 -9.01 0.31 -1.37
N HIS A 268 -9.08 1.63 -1.51
CA HIS A 268 -9.65 2.50 -0.49
C HIS A 268 -11.11 2.88 -0.71
N ASP A 269 -11.67 2.50 -1.85
CA ASP A 269 -13.01 2.91 -2.26
C ASP A 269 -13.98 1.72 -2.33
N ALA A 270 -13.47 0.49 -2.26
CA ALA A 270 -14.26 -0.73 -2.27
C ALA A 270 -14.07 -1.47 -0.94
N LEU A 271 -15.18 -1.84 -0.33
CA LEU A 271 -15.25 -2.71 0.82
C LEU A 271 -15.91 -4.01 0.35
N PHE A 272 -15.25 -5.15 0.51
CA PHE A 272 -15.83 -6.44 0.13
C PHE A 272 -16.56 -7.05 1.33
N HIS A 273 -17.52 -7.92 1.08
CA HIS A 273 -18.14 -8.70 2.15
C HIS A 273 -17.15 -9.76 2.65
N ASP A 274 -17.15 -10.02 3.96
CA ASP A 274 -16.05 -10.70 4.68
C ASP A 274 -15.61 -12.08 4.16
N ASP A 275 -16.46 -12.80 3.45
CA ASP A 275 -16.20 -14.20 3.10
C ASP A 275 -15.93 -14.42 1.60
N GLU A 276 -16.31 -13.49 0.73
CA GLU A 276 -16.25 -13.71 -0.71
C GLU A 276 -16.19 -12.40 -1.50
N VAL A 277 -15.57 -12.45 -2.68
CA VAL A 277 -15.64 -11.36 -3.67
C VAL A 277 -17.04 -11.18 -4.26
N THR A 278 -18.06 -11.89 -3.74
CA THR A 278 -19.41 -11.89 -4.29
C THR A 278 -20.14 -10.58 -4.06
N ARG A 279 -19.82 -9.83 -3.01
CA ARG A 279 -20.44 -8.53 -2.73
C ARG A 279 -19.39 -7.48 -2.42
N ALA A 280 -19.59 -6.28 -2.96
CA ALA A 280 -18.72 -5.13 -2.72
C ALA A 280 -19.52 -3.84 -2.56
N LEU A 281 -19.29 -3.10 -1.48
CA LEU A 281 -19.78 -1.74 -1.32
C LEU A 281 -18.71 -0.76 -1.82
N ILE A 282 -19.11 0.13 -2.72
CA ILE A 282 -18.21 1.11 -3.33
C ILE A 282 -18.65 2.52 -2.95
N ILE A 283 -17.68 3.33 -2.57
CA ILE A 283 -17.89 4.75 -2.32
C ILE A 283 -17.36 5.55 -3.50
N LEU A 284 -18.24 6.34 -4.12
CA LEU A 284 -17.93 7.22 -5.23
C LEU A 284 -18.40 8.65 -4.95
N PRO A 285 -17.76 9.67 -5.54
CA PRO A 285 -18.31 11.01 -5.50
C PRO A 285 -19.57 11.09 -6.37
N THR A 286 -20.61 11.79 -5.90
CA THR A 286 -21.82 12.01 -6.72
C THR A 286 -21.56 12.85 -7.97
N HIS A 287 -20.60 13.78 -7.87
CA HIS A 287 -20.21 14.71 -8.91
C HIS A 287 -18.69 14.71 -9.07
N ARG A 288 -18.22 14.94 -10.30
CA ARG A 288 -16.81 15.01 -10.64
C ARG A 288 -16.51 16.30 -11.39
N PHE A 289 -15.50 17.02 -10.96
CA PHE A 289 -15.01 18.25 -11.59
C PHE A 289 -14.03 17.92 -12.71
N ASN A 290 -14.31 18.37 -13.92
CA ASN A 290 -13.47 18.12 -15.09
C ASN A 290 -12.72 19.39 -15.55
N PRO A 291 -11.53 19.71 -15.03
CA PRO A 291 -10.79 20.93 -15.39
C PRO A 291 -10.52 21.09 -16.90
N ASN A 292 -10.48 19.98 -17.65
CA ASN A 292 -10.18 20.01 -19.08
C ASN A 292 -11.36 20.37 -19.97
N ALA A 293 -12.59 20.31 -19.46
CA ALA A 293 -13.74 20.63 -20.28
C ALA A 293 -13.93 22.15 -20.38
N LYS A 294 -14.22 22.62 -21.60
CA LYS A 294 -14.52 24.03 -21.95
C LYS A 294 -13.45 25.06 -21.54
N GLY A 295 -12.17 24.80 -21.85
CA GLY A 295 -11.12 25.83 -21.75
C GLY A 295 -10.73 26.24 -20.32
N GLY A 296 -10.82 25.32 -19.35
CA GLY A 296 -10.35 25.55 -17.98
C GLY A 296 -11.43 25.93 -16.96
N GLN A 297 -12.67 26.19 -17.40
CA GLN A 297 -13.80 26.45 -16.48
C GLN A 297 -14.44 25.19 -15.90
N GLY A 298 -14.04 24.01 -16.39
CA GLY A 298 -14.38 22.69 -15.91
C GLY A 298 -15.81 22.44 -15.40
N PRO A 299 -16.73 21.88 -16.19
CA PRO A 299 -18.04 21.50 -15.70
C PRO A 299 -17.95 20.43 -14.62
N TRP A 300 -18.93 20.46 -13.71
CA TRP A 300 -19.25 19.35 -12.84
C TRP A 300 -20.07 18.32 -13.64
N GLU A 301 -19.64 17.08 -13.61
CA GLU A 301 -20.28 15.94 -14.27
C GLU A 301 -20.86 15.01 -13.20
N ARG A 302 -22.09 14.53 -13.38
CA ARG A 302 -22.69 13.55 -12.46
C ARG A 302 -22.10 12.17 -12.73
N ASN A 303 -21.92 11.38 -11.67
CA ASN A 303 -21.46 10.01 -11.80
C ASN A 303 -22.49 9.16 -12.59
N PRO A 304 -22.09 8.45 -13.67
CA PRO A 304 -23.05 7.80 -14.56
C PRO A 304 -23.61 6.45 -14.07
N PHE A 305 -23.24 5.99 -12.87
CA PHE A 305 -23.69 4.70 -12.36
C PHE A 305 -25.18 4.72 -12.01
N GLN A 306 -25.89 3.69 -12.46
CA GLN A 306 -27.30 3.48 -12.23
C GLN A 306 -27.56 2.09 -11.62
N LEU A 307 -28.62 1.98 -10.83
CA LEU A 307 -29.12 0.71 -10.32
C LEU A 307 -29.48 -0.25 -11.47
N GLY A 308 -29.18 -1.54 -11.30
CA GLY A 308 -29.35 -2.60 -12.30
C GLY A 308 -28.28 -2.59 -13.41
N GLN A 309 -27.31 -1.67 -13.37
CA GLN A 309 -26.27 -1.63 -14.38
C GLN A 309 -25.24 -2.75 -14.15
N VAL A 310 -24.99 -3.52 -15.21
CA VAL A 310 -23.97 -4.59 -15.22
C VAL A 310 -22.65 -4.07 -15.78
N GLN A 311 -21.56 -4.30 -15.04
CA GLN A 311 -20.22 -3.82 -15.38
C GLN A 311 -19.13 -4.85 -15.09
N GLU A 312 -18.05 -4.79 -15.86
CA GLU A 312 -16.84 -5.55 -15.60
C GLU A 312 -16.01 -4.83 -14.54
N ALA A 313 -15.73 -5.50 -13.42
CA ALA A 313 -15.02 -4.95 -12.28
C ALA A 313 -13.53 -5.28 -12.32
N PHE A 314 -12.72 -4.23 -12.15
CA PHE A 314 -11.27 -4.31 -12.04
C PHE A 314 -10.83 -3.66 -10.74
N TYR A 315 -10.11 -4.41 -9.92
CA TYR A 315 -9.61 -3.96 -8.63
C TYR A 315 -8.12 -3.61 -8.70
N GLU A 316 -7.74 -2.42 -8.24
CA GLU A 316 -6.33 -2.00 -8.17
C GLU A 316 -5.68 -2.56 -6.91
N GLN A 317 -4.73 -3.48 -7.09
CA GLN A 317 -3.82 -3.98 -6.08
C GLN A 317 -2.50 -3.18 -6.17
N ASP A 318 -1.91 -2.83 -5.03
CA ASP A 318 -0.56 -2.27 -4.85
C ASP A 318 0.07 -1.53 -6.07
N LYS A 319 0.02 -0.19 -6.05
CA LYS A 319 0.79 0.70 -6.95
C LYS A 319 0.59 0.41 -8.44
N GLY A 320 -0.66 0.36 -8.90
CA GLY A 320 -0.98 0.29 -10.32
C GLY A 320 -1.04 -1.11 -10.90
N SER A 321 -1.07 -2.15 -10.06
CA SER A 321 -1.47 -3.47 -10.54
C SER A 321 -2.97 -3.64 -10.49
N TRP A 322 -3.55 -4.32 -11.48
CA TRP A 322 -4.99 -4.53 -11.57
C TRP A 322 -5.30 -6.02 -11.47
N LEU A 323 -6.48 -6.33 -10.94
CA LEU A 323 -7.05 -7.65 -10.79
C LEU A 323 -8.44 -7.63 -11.42
N TYR A 324 -8.72 -8.53 -12.36
CA TYR A 324 -10.06 -8.69 -12.90
C TYR A 324 -10.88 -9.56 -11.95
N LEU A 325 -11.98 -9.01 -11.43
CA LEU A 325 -12.82 -9.70 -10.44
C LEU A 325 -14.00 -10.44 -11.09
N GLY A 326 -14.47 -9.96 -12.23
CA GLY A 326 -15.64 -10.51 -12.91
C GLY A 326 -16.65 -9.44 -13.31
N THR A 327 -17.86 -9.90 -13.60
CA THR A 327 -19.01 -9.09 -13.97
C THR A 327 -19.90 -8.91 -12.74
N TYR A 328 -20.20 -7.66 -12.42
CA TYR A 328 -21.01 -7.27 -11.26
C TYR A 328 -22.24 -6.48 -11.70
N GLU A 329 -23.32 -6.61 -10.95
CA GLU A 329 -24.53 -5.81 -11.07
C GLU A 329 -24.64 -4.83 -9.89
N CYS A 330 -25.02 -3.59 -10.19
CA CYS A 330 -25.32 -2.60 -9.16
C CYS A 330 -26.71 -2.88 -8.56
N VAL A 331 -26.76 -3.52 -7.39
CA VAL A 331 -27.99 -3.92 -6.70
C VAL A 331 -28.44 -2.93 -5.62
N LEU A 332 -27.56 -2.01 -5.23
CA LEU A 332 -27.86 -0.94 -4.26
C LEU A 332 -27.23 0.37 -4.74
N GLN A 333 -27.97 1.46 -4.60
CA GLN A 333 -27.48 2.81 -4.87
C GLN A 333 -28.08 3.78 -3.87
N GLU A 334 -27.22 4.43 -3.08
CA GLU A 334 -27.63 5.43 -2.09
C GLU A 334 -26.77 6.68 -2.20
N VAL A 335 -27.34 7.83 -1.85
CA VAL A 335 -26.61 9.10 -1.80
C VAL A 335 -26.68 9.65 -0.40
N VAL A 336 -25.52 9.73 0.25
CA VAL A 336 -25.40 10.12 1.66
C VAL A 336 -24.44 11.29 1.81
N ASP A 337 -24.61 12.03 2.91
CA ASP A 337 -23.63 13.05 3.27
C ASP A 337 -22.39 12.38 3.83
N LEU A 338 -21.21 12.91 3.52
CA LEU A 338 -19.97 12.28 3.99
C LEU A 338 -19.91 12.22 5.52
N ASN A 339 -20.42 13.25 6.19
CA ASN A 339 -20.41 13.35 7.65
C ASN A 339 -21.40 12.39 8.33
N SER A 340 -22.34 11.78 7.61
CA SER A 340 -23.29 10.82 8.18
C SER A 340 -22.76 9.39 8.20
N VAL A 341 -21.52 9.19 7.78
CA VAL A 341 -20.92 7.86 7.59
C VAL A 341 -19.67 7.76 8.46
N ASP A 342 -19.87 7.26 9.68
CA ASP A 342 -18.87 7.28 10.76
C ASP A 342 -17.64 6.41 10.50
N PHE A 343 -17.72 5.47 9.56
CA PHE A 343 -16.63 4.54 9.26
C PHE A 343 -15.64 5.06 8.21
N PHE A 344 -15.84 6.26 7.65
CA PHE A 344 -14.90 6.80 6.69
C PHE A 344 -13.56 7.13 7.36
N SER A 345 -12.56 6.30 7.07
CA SER A 345 -11.18 6.64 7.40
C SER A 345 -10.76 7.95 6.72
N LEU A 346 -9.84 8.69 7.35
CA LEU A 346 -9.20 9.87 6.76
C LEU A 346 -8.59 9.55 5.37
N THR A 347 -8.15 8.30 5.17
CA THR A 347 -7.63 7.79 3.91
C THR A 347 -8.72 7.71 2.83
N ALA A 348 -9.90 7.19 3.15
CA ALA A 348 -11.03 7.15 2.21
C ALA A 348 -11.43 8.55 1.76
N PHE A 349 -11.43 9.53 2.68
CA PHE A 349 -11.68 10.93 2.34
C PHE A 349 -10.67 11.50 1.33
N HIS A 350 -9.39 11.22 1.53
CA HIS A 350 -8.35 11.70 0.62
C HIS A 350 -8.50 11.10 -0.79
N ASN A 351 -8.91 9.83 -0.90
CA ASN A 351 -9.14 9.17 -2.18
C ASN A 351 -10.40 9.66 -2.88
N LEU A 352 -11.47 9.89 -2.12
CA LEU A 352 -12.70 10.50 -2.63
C LEU A 352 -12.44 11.87 -3.28
N PHE A 353 -11.57 12.68 -2.66
CA PHE A 353 -11.11 13.93 -3.26
C PHE A 353 -10.42 13.70 -4.61
N HIS A 354 -9.43 12.81 -4.67
CA HIS A 354 -8.71 12.49 -5.92
C HIS A 354 -9.63 11.99 -7.03
N ARG A 355 -10.76 11.36 -6.67
CA ARG A 355 -11.78 10.91 -7.63
C ARG A 355 -12.76 12.00 -8.04
N THR A 356 -13.00 12.96 -7.16
CA THR A 356 -13.83 14.12 -7.44
C THR A 356 -13.22 14.96 -8.55
N VAL A 357 -11.89 15.04 -8.66
CA VAL A 357 -11.22 15.83 -9.70
C VAL A 357 -10.70 14.94 -10.85
N ILE A 358 -11.19 15.17 -12.06
CA ILE A 358 -10.68 14.50 -13.27
C ILE A 358 -9.35 15.15 -13.67
N ASN A 359 -8.23 14.54 -13.29
CA ASN A 359 -6.84 15.04 -13.42
C ASN A 359 -6.44 16.06 -12.32
N PRO A 360 -6.15 15.57 -11.11
CA PRO A 360 -5.75 16.42 -9.97
C PRO A 360 -4.55 17.33 -10.25
N LYS A 361 -3.63 16.92 -11.14
CA LYS A 361 -2.42 17.68 -11.51
C LYS A 361 -2.71 19.04 -12.16
N LEU A 362 -3.92 19.24 -12.69
CA LEU A 362 -4.32 20.47 -13.37
C LEU A 362 -5.09 21.42 -12.45
N VAL A 363 -5.30 21.02 -11.19
CA VAL A 363 -6.12 21.75 -10.23
C VAL A 363 -5.19 22.44 -9.22
N PRO A 364 -5.26 23.77 -9.09
CA PRO A 364 -4.53 24.50 -8.07
C PRO A 364 -4.84 24.00 -6.65
N PRO A 365 -3.88 24.07 -5.70
CA PRO A 365 -4.08 23.60 -4.32
C PRO A 365 -5.31 24.20 -3.63
N PHE A 366 -5.65 25.48 -3.85
CA PHE A 366 -6.80 26.12 -3.21
C PHE A 366 -8.15 25.46 -3.57
N LEU A 367 -8.28 24.89 -4.78
CA LEU A 367 -9.48 24.15 -5.17
C LEU A 367 -9.57 22.81 -4.42
N THR A 368 -8.44 22.25 -3.98
CA THR A 368 -8.42 21.05 -3.14
C THR A 368 -9.08 21.32 -1.80
N ASP A 369 -8.67 22.41 -1.15
CA ASP A 369 -9.24 22.83 0.13
C ASP A 369 -10.73 23.19 -0.01
N MET A 370 -11.09 23.86 -1.10
CA MET A 370 -12.49 24.19 -1.41
C MET A 370 -13.36 22.94 -1.55
N ILE A 371 -12.93 21.94 -2.35
CA ILE A 371 -13.68 20.68 -2.53
C ILE A 371 -13.78 19.92 -1.20
N GLY A 372 -12.70 19.89 -0.42
CA GLY A 372 -12.73 19.33 0.93
C GLY A 372 -13.75 20.04 1.84
N GLY A 373 -13.81 21.37 1.76
CA GLY A 373 -14.81 22.19 2.44
C GLY A 373 -16.24 21.89 2.00
N MET A 374 -16.47 21.64 0.70
CA MET A 374 -17.79 21.29 0.17
C MET A 374 -18.29 19.93 0.68
N TYR A 375 -17.42 18.94 0.88
CA TYR A 375 -17.83 17.69 1.54
C TYR A 375 -18.16 17.92 3.01
N ARG A 376 -17.33 18.70 3.73
CA ARG A 376 -17.57 19.00 5.16
C ARG A 376 -18.86 19.78 5.39
N SER A 377 -19.24 20.67 4.46
CA SER A 377 -20.50 21.41 4.55
C SER A 377 -21.72 20.63 4.03
N GLY A 378 -21.52 19.43 3.46
CA GLY A 378 -22.59 18.64 2.83
C GLY A 378 -23.03 19.13 1.44
N ALA A 379 -22.32 20.11 0.86
CA ALA A 379 -22.58 20.57 -0.50
C ALA A 379 -22.22 19.53 -1.57
N LEU A 380 -21.17 18.74 -1.33
CA LEU A 380 -20.88 17.52 -2.09
C LEU A 380 -21.27 16.30 -1.26
N LYS A 381 -21.98 15.38 -1.92
CA LYS A 381 -22.42 14.11 -1.36
C LYS A 381 -21.64 12.94 -1.94
N VAL A 382 -21.63 11.83 -1.22
CA VAL A 382 -21.08 10.57 -1.70
C VAL A 382 -22.19 9.64 -2.15
N GLN A 383 -21.88 8.81 -3.13
CA GLN A 383 -22.74 7.77 -3.66
C GLN A 383 -22.18 6.43 -3.19
N LEU A 384 -23.00 5.67 -2.47
CA LEU A 384 -22.72 4.30 -2.08
C LEU A 384 -23.34 3.36 -3.12
N LEU A 385 -22.55 2.45 -3.66
CA LEU A 385 -23.01 1.45 -4.62
C LEU A 385 -22.75 0.05 -4.05
N GLY A 386 -23.80 -0.74 -3.84
CA GLY A 386 -23.64 -2.17 -3.56
C GLY A 386 -23.61 -2.94 -4.87
N LEU A 387 -22.52 -3.68 -5.07
CA LEU A 387 -22.30 -4.51 -6.23
C LEU A 387 -22.37 -5.98 -5.86
N GLU A 388 -23.15 -6.75 -6.61
CA GLU A 388 -23.23 -8.19 -6.47
C GLU A 388 -22.62 -8.87 -7.70
N PHE A 389 -21.80 -9.90 -7.46
CA PHE A 389 -21.14 -10.68 -8.47
C PHE A 389 -22.17 -11.50 -9.23
N VAL A 390 -22.16 -11.37 -10.55
CA VAL A 390 -23.07 -12.09 -11.43
C VAL A 390 -22.36 -13.30 -12.02
N THR A 391 -21.21 -13.07 -12.65
CA THR A 391 -20.49 -14.12 -13.38
C THR A 391 -19.06 -13.71 -13.69
N LEU A 392 -18.24 -14.67 -14.12
CA LEU A 392 -16.90 -14.42 -14.64
C LEU A 392 -16.92 -14.45 -16.17
N ASN A 393 -16.54 -13.35 -16.83
CA ASN A 393 -16.37 -13.32 -18.28
C ASN A 393 -15.09 -14.08 -18.66
N LYS A 394 -15.21 -15.41 -18.79
CA LYS A 394 -14.09 -16.33 -19.08
C LYS A 394 -13.29 -15.93 -20.32
N TRP A 395 -13.95 -15.34 -21.33
CA TRP A 395 -13.26 -14.89 -22.53
C TRP A 395 -12.35 -13.69 -22.26
N LEU A 396 -12.87 -12.70 -21.53
CA LEU A 396 -12.10 -11.49 -21.18
C LEU A 396 -10.94 -11.87 -20.28
N ASP A 397 -11.21 -12.69 -19.28
CA ASP A 397 -10.22 -13.26 -18.38
C ASP A 397 -9.10 -13.97 -19.17
N GLN A 398 -9.43 -14.94 -20.02
CA GLN A 398 -8.44 -15.63 -20.87
C GLN A 398 -7.64 -14.67 -21.77
N LYS A 399 -8.26 -13.62 -22.30
CA LYS A 399 -7.58 -12.63 -23.14
C LYS A 399 -6.61 -11.78 -22.35
N LEU A 400 -7.00 -11.35 -21.16
CA LEU A 400 -6.11 -10.70 -20.22
C LEU A 400 -4.93 -11.65 -19.98
N HIS A 401 -5.18 -12.89 -19.50
CA HIS A 401 -4.15 -13.91 -19.26
C HIS A 401 -3.15 -14.10 -20.41
N LYS A 402 -3.63 -14.14 -21.67
CA LYS A 402 -2.78 -14.28 -22.87
C LYS A 402 -1.93 -13.03 -23.17
N ALA A 403 -2.37 -11.83 -22.80
CA ALA A 403 -1.61 -10.60 -23.02
C ALA A 403 -0.30 -10.58 -22.21
N LYS A 404 -0.30 -11.18 -21.00
CA LYS A 404 0.89 -11.27 -20.12
C LYS A 404 2.07 -11.97 -20.79
N GLY A 405 1.79 -13.09 -21.47
CA GLY A 405 2.83 -13.96 -22.04
C GLY A 405 3.62 -13.33 -23.19
N LYS A 406 3.07 -12.30 -23.86
CA LYS A 406 3.72 -11.67 -25.02
C LYS A 406 4.65 -10.50 -24.65
N GLY A 407 4.49 -9.93 -23.46
CA GLY A 407 5.21 -8.71 -23.03
C GLY A 407 6.50 -8.95 -22.24
N GLN A 408 6.61 -10.06 -21.50
CA GLN A 408 7.72 -10.27 -20.55
C GLN A 408 8.89 -11.12 -21.09
N SER A 409 8.76 -11.75 -22.26
CA SER A 409 9.82 -12.62 -22.83
C SER A 409 10.91 -11.88 -23.63
N LYS A 410 10.76 -10.57 -23.89
CA LYS A 410 11.87 -9.81 -24.47
C LYS A 410 12.65 -9.23 -23.30
N LYS A 411 13.83 -9.81 -23.05
CA LYS A 411 14.96 -9.18 -22.35
C LYS A 411 14.80 -7.67 -22.51
N ALA A 412 14.68 -6.96 -21.38
CA ALA A 412 14.85 -5.52 -21.37
C ALA A 412 16.21 -5.23 -22.00
N THR A 413 16.21 -4.97 -23.30
CA THR A 413 17.29 -4.29 -23.98
C THR A 413 17.33 -2.95 -23.27
N LEU A 414 18.27 -2.82 -22.33
CA LEU A 414 18.74 -1.56 -21.82
C LEU A 414 18.93 -0.66 -23.05
N VAL A 415 17.99 0.26 -23.25
CA VAL A 415 18.22 1.40 -24.12
C VAL A 415 19.35 2.16 -23.43
N PRO A 416 20.57 2.25 -24.01
CA PRO A 416 21.62 3.04 -23.41
C PRO A 416 21.13 4.48 -23.34
N ILE A 417 21.01 4.99 -22.12
CA ILE A 417 20.78 6.40 -21.86
C ILE A 417 21.97 7.13 -22.50
N PRO A 418 21.76 8.05 -23.47
CA PRO A 418 22.84 8.90 -23.93
C PRO A 418 23.30 9.73 -22.74
N VAL A 419 24.53 9.48 -22.30
CA VAL A 419 25.23 10.33 -21.34
C VAL A 419 25.28 11.72 -22.00
N GLN A 420 24.46 12.65 -21.49
CA GLN A 420 24.58 14.06 -21.81
C GLN A 420 25.93 14.53 -21.24
N SER A 421 26.97 14.48 -22.07
CA SER A 421 28.19 15.21 -21.83
C SER A 421 27.87 16.71 -21.84
N SER A 422 27.93 17.30 -20.66
CA SER A 422 28.09 18.73 -20.48
C SER A 422 29.36 19.19 -21.20
N SER A 423 29.21 19.81 -22.36
CA SER A 423 30.25 20.66 -22.94
C SER A 423 29.63 21.98 -23.36
N SER A 424 29.99 23.00 -22.58
CA SER A 424 29.86 24.42 -22.86
C SER A 424 30.25 24.76 -24.30
N SER A 425 29.34 25.41 -25.03
CA SER A 425 29.69 26.17 -26.22
C SER A 425 28.99 27.51 -26.16
N GLN A 426 29.82 28.54 -26.28
CA GLN A 426 29.58 29.93 -25.98
C GLN A 426 28.52 30.57 -26.88
N ALA A 427 27.82 31.53 -26.28
CA ALA A 427 27.01 32.51 -26.97
C ALA A 427 27.83 33.26 -28.04
N LYS A 428 27.32 33.31 -29.27
CA LYS A 428 27.72 34.31 -30.26
C LYS A 428 26.48 35.04 -30.75
N ARG A 429 26.32 36.26 -30.23
CA ARG A 429 25.46 37.31 -30.77
C ARG A 429 25.85 37.56 -32.24
N THR A 430 24.86 37.67 -33.11
CA THR A 430 24.96 38.50 -34.32
C THR A 430 23.64 39.23 -34.50
N ARG A 431 23.77 40.55 -34.53
CA ARG A 431 22.76 41.57 -34.81
C ARG A 431 22.27 41.47 -36.26
N ASP A 432 21.05 41.98 -36.45
CA ASP A 432 20.57 42.88 -37.50
C ASP A 432 21.24 42.82 -38.87
N ILE A 433 20.42 42.67 -39.92
CA ILE A 433 20.36 43.57 -41.08
C ILE A 433 19.07 43.26 -41.86
N ASP A 434 18.36 44.34 -42.16
CA ASP A 434 17.18 44.46 -43.00
C ASP A 434 17.44 44.09 -44.48
N ASP A 435 16.31 44.02 -45.20
CA ASP A 435 16.12 44.36 -46.63
C ASP A 435 15.93 43.25 -47.68
N ALA A 436 14.90 43.57 -48.47
CA ALA A 436 14.71 43.34 -49.90
C ALA A 436 14.08 42.03 -50.37
N ASP A 437 12.79 42.15 -50.68
CA ASP A 437 12.20 41.90 -52.01
C ASP A 437 13.03 41.06 -52.98
N THR A 438 12.51 39.89 -53.35
CA THR A 438 12.49 39.52 -54.77
C THR A 438 11.38 38.53 -55.06
N GLU A 439 10.47 38.96 -55.93
CA GLU A 439 9.61 38.12 -56.74
C GLU A 439 10.43 37.07 -57.51
N SER A 440 9.89 35.84 -57.63
CA SER A 440 9.95 35.05 -58.87
C SER A 440 9.20 33.74 -58.71
N GLU A 441 7.94 33.77 -59.10
CA GLU A 441 7.42 32.98 -60.23
C GLU A 441 8.37 31.88 -60.76
N ASN A 442 8.05 30.61 -60.55
CA ASN A 442 7.77 29.67 -61.67
C ASN A 442 7.53 28.22 -61.23
N ARG A 443 6.49 27.68 -61.89
CA ARG A 443 6.39 26.34 -62.47
C ARG A 443 6.30 25.10 -61.56
N SER A 444 5.08 24.56 -61.59
CA SER A 444 4.77 23.28 -62.24
C SER A 444 5.50 22.04 -61.72
N ARG A 445 4.76 21.16 -61.04
CA ARG A 445 4.41 19.85 -61.62
C ARG A 445 3.43 19.06 -60.76
N THR A 446 2.24 18.94 -61.34
CA THR A 446 1.29 17.84 -61.22
C THR A 446 1.99 16.48 -61.25
N ARG A 447 1.65 15.58 -60.32
CA ARG A 447 1.48 14.15 -60.63
C ARG A 447 0.52 13.47 -59.64
N LYS A 448 -0.74 13.40 -60.07
CA LYS A 448 -1.63 12.27 -59.79
C LYS A 448 -0.95 10.99 -60.30
N ARG A 449 -0.99 9.92 -59.51
CA ARG A 449 -1.17 8.58 -60.06
C ARG A 449 -2.01 7.74 -59.12
N SER A 450 -3.19 7.43 -59.60
CA SER A 450 -4.16 6.47 -59.09
C SER A 450 -3.73 5.04 -59.43
N ARG A 451 -4.13 4.12 -58.53
CA ARG A 451 -4.69 2.77 -58.78
C ARG A 451 -3.87 1.77 -59.63
N HIS A 452 -3.64 0.59 -59.04
CA HIS A 452 -4.49 -0.56 -59.37
C HIS A 452 -4.79 -1.39 -58.13
#